data_AF-A0A842D6I1-F1
#
_entry.id   AF-A0A842D6I1-F1
#
_cell.length_a   1.000
_cell.length_b   1.000
_cell.length_c   1.000
_cell.angle_alpha   90.00
_cell.angle_beta   90.00
_cell.angle_gamma   90.00
#
_symmetry.space_group_name_H-M   'P 1'
#
loop_
_entity.id
_entity.type
_entity.pdbx_description
1 polymer ?
#
loop_
_entity_poly.entity_id
_entity_poly.type
_entity_poly.pdbx_seq_one_letter_code
_entity_poly.pdbx_strand_id
1 'polypeptide(L)'
;MEASDLEEIEKGIESTKKRLKNIDIPSIDKKEGMYFIWVPDDFEVYFESKTAGPKEIDGENMLVSEISLNNYYNANREKYLLVGQDNNLQNVIKKFLDYKNKNKSERIIWQIRNFEELYLGYHYSTDSLKKKNAFLDYFKKDNSVFIGNHHFKSNDAIASWSGFNYQGKVTILKIIQHINQLIKEDGAESISSYHVELEKTEDFVIYKDDVPMELYQVKAKLSSFTNSSYKDAIDKLIINRGENIDATCFLISAVEIKDWNLETAKDVKLYKYASELAVEMKKVPQFIKMELQDYFTSISKNLGLIEIDYMYNDICQFIDEKVAEIHSTQGKKNYSIKYQEFTHLLNRKTSELEENIDAKIKEKVYDFISEDFNEEIDNFCEDCLINDLNPNIHCSECALNPLRDNIMQMNFERYSQILRFHENKSLSGFSPMKALDRDSLRRLFLEFMHVDIKSLALYLDHNLISLEDEKIIPTEMNFEYSYDSSLSRAFEIMQKNDSVHDVISGKILTAKFGDRGQIAYLENLITAFPEDEMDILESTSSRKYAYKDSISEKLDFKIIDREMLIEKLKEQKDGK
;
A
#
# COMPACT_ATOMS: atom_id res chain seq x y z
N MET A 1 51.10 -0.42 -6.30
CA MET A 1 52.07 -1.51 -6.40
C MET A 1 52.50 -1.61 -7.85
N GLU A 2 53.80 -1.76 -8.13
CA GLU A 2 54.28 -1.97 -9.51
C GLU A 2 54.09 -3.44 -9.91
N ALA A 3 54.03 -3.72 -11.22
CA ALA A 3 53.79 -5.08 -11.72
C ALA A 3 54.90 -6.07 -11.29
N SER A 4 56.14 -5.59 -11.18
CA SER A 4 57.28 -6.37 -10.71
C SER A 4 57.16 -6.79 -9.24
N ASP A 5 56.62 -5.92 -8.39
CA ASP A 5 56.38 -6.24 -6.97
C ASP A 5 55.30 -7.31 -6.81
N LEU A 6 54.25 -7.24 -7.65
CA LEU A 6 53.18 -8.25 -7.67
C LEU A 6 53.74 -9.62 -8.08
N GLU A 7 54.51 -9.66 -9.17
CA GLU A 7 55.10 -10.90 -9.68
C GLU A 7 56.06 -11.53 -8.67
N GLU A 8 56.83 -10.72 -7.93
CA GLU A 8 57.70 -11.19 -6.85
C GLU A 8 56.89 -11.84 -5.71
N ILE A 9 55.82 -11.18 -5.27
CA ILE A 9 54.93 -11.70 -4.22
C ILE A 9 54.28 -13.01 -4.68
N GLU A 10 53.74 -13.05 -5.90
CA GLU A 10 53.07 -14.22 -6.47
C GLU A 10 54.02 -15.43 -6.62
N LYS A 11 55.25 -15.20 -7.08
CA LYS A 11 56.28 -16.25 -7.11
C LYS A 11 56.63 -16.75 -5.71
N GLY A 12 56.75 -15.83 -4.76
CA GLY A 12 57.01 -16.16 -3.34
C GLY A 12 55.93 -17.06 -2.75
N ILE A 13 54.66 -16.67 -2.88
CA ILE A 13 53.54 -17.44 -2.31
C ILE A 13 53.33 -18.79 -3.02
N GLU A 14 53.55 -18.87 -4.34
CA GLU A 14 53.39 -20.13 -5.07
C GLU A 14 54.53 -21.11 -4.70
N SER A 15 55.74 -20.61 -4.46
CA SER A 15 56.88 -21.44 -4.02
C SER A 15 56.70 -22.06 -2.62
N THR A 16 55.89 -21.43 -1.76
CA THR A 16 55.63 -21.86 -0.36
C THR A 16 54.25 -22.47 -0.18
N LYS A 17 53.47 -22.57 -1.25
CA LYS A 17 52.09 -23.06 -1.26
C LYS A 17 51.98 -24.49 -0.73
N LYS A 18 51.10 -24.66 0.26
CA LYS A 18 50.65 -25.97 0.74
C LYS A 18 49.17 -25.88 1.11
N ARG A 19 48.49 -27.02 1.15
CA ARG A 19 47.17 -27.10 1.80
C ARG A 19 47.32 -26.82 3.29
N LEU A 20 46.36 -26.16 3.91
CA LEU A 20 46.40 -25.81 5.34
C LEU A 20 46.69 -27.03 6.23
N LYS A 21 46.05 -28.17 5.96
CA LYS A 21 46.31 -29.45 6.66
C LYS A 21 47.75 -29.99 6.53
N ASN A 22 48.53 -29.50 5.57
CA ASN A 22 49.86 -29.99 5.22
C ASN A 22 50.98 -28.97 5.54
N ILE A 23 50.67 -27.89 6.27
CA ILE A 23 51.67 -26.90 6.66
C ILE A 23 52.58 -27.45 7.77
N ASP A 24 53.88 -27.48 7.51
CA ASP A 24 54.91 -27.83 8.49
C ASP A 24 55.44 -26.56 9.17
N ILE A 25 54.88 -26.19 10.32
CA ILE A 25 55.22 -24.95 11.05
C ILE A 25 56.73 -24.81 11.35
N PRO A 26 57.45 -25.83 11.84
CA PRO A 26 58.91 -25.79 12.01
C PRO A 26 59.71 -25.37 10.78
N SER A 27 59.22 -25.63 9.57
CA SER A 27 59.90 -25.27 8.31
C SER A 27 59.79 -23.78 7.94
N ILE A 28 58.93 -23.03 8.63
CA ILE A 28 58.72 -21.59 8.39
C ILE A 28 59.68 -20.79 9.27
N ASP A 29 60.45 -19.88 8.69
CA ASP A 29 61.35 -19.00 9.42
C ASP A 29 60.57 -17.98 10.28
N LYS A 30 61.15 -17.62 11.43
CA LYS A 30 60.68 -16.54 12.30
C LYS A 30 61.09 -15.17 11.75
N LYS A 31 60.54 -14.81 10.59
CA LYS A 31 60.81 -13.55 9.89
C LYS A 31 59.51 -12.79 9.61
N GLU A 32 59.66 -11.50 9.37
CA GLU A 32 58.59 -10.64 8.91
C GLU A 32 58.14 -11.06 7.50
N GLY A 33 56.84 -10.99 7.25
CA GLY A 33 56.32 -11.17 5.91
C GLY A 33 54.79 -11.19 5.86
N MET A 34 54.30 -11.65 4.72
CA MET A 34 52.88 -11.76 4.42
C MET A 34 52.47 -13.23 4.25
N TYR A 35 51.23 -13.55 4.63
CA TYR A 35 50.62 -14.85 4.36
C TYR A 35 49.27 -14.68 3.67
N PHE A 36 48.92 -15.67 2.87
CA PHE A 36 47.78 -15.64 1.98
C PHE A 36 47.00 -16.94 2.13
N ILE A 37 45.68 -16.83 2.06
CA ILE A 37 44.78 -17.97 1.98
C ILE A 37 43.94 -17.84 0.73
N TRP A 38 43.83 -18.90 -0.07
CA TRP A 38 43.07 -18.88 -1.31
C TRP A 38 42.46 -20.24 -1.64
N VAL A 39 41.47 -20.21 -2.53
CA VAL A 39 40.74 -21.39 -2.97
C VAL A 39 41.51 -22.17 -4.05
N PRO A 40 41.54 -23.51 -3.99
CA PRO A 40 41.91 -24.34 -5.13
C PRO A 40 40.95 -24.15 -6.32
N ASP A 41 41.44 -24.34 -7.54
CA ASP A 41 40.68 -24.04 -8.77
C ASP A 41 39.35 -24.83 -8.89
N ASP A 42 39.30 -26.06 -8.35
CA ASP A 42 38.10 -26.92 -8.33
C ASP A 42 37.37 -26.93 -6.97
N PHE A 43 37.59 -25.93 -6.12
CA PHE A 43 37.03 -25.91 -4.77
C PHE A 43 35.82 -24.98 -4.66
N GLU A 44 34.67 -25.55 -4.35
CA GLU A 44 33.48 -24.78 -4.02
C GLU A 44 33.48 -24.35 -2.55
N VAL A 45 33.29 -23.06 -2.32
CA VAL A 45 33.22 -22.48 -0.98
C VAL A 45 31.78 -22.53 -0.48
N TYR A 46 31.59 -23.23 0.63
CA TYR A 46 30.35 -23.25 1.39
C TYR A 46 30.61 -22.73 2.80
N PHE A 47 29.90 -21.70 3.22
CA PHE A 47 29.99 -21.21 4.59
C PHE A 47 29.02 -21.97 5.50
N GLU A 48 29.43 -22.21 6.74
CA GLU A 48 28.59 -22.80 7.77
C GLU A 48 28.24 -21.76 8.85
N SER A 49 27.05 -21.91 9.44
CA SER A 49 26.62 -21.20 10.66
C SER A 49 27.47 -21.51 11.91
N LYS A 50 28.50 -22.34 11.79
CA LYS A 50 29.46 -22.69 12.83
C LYS A 50 30.88 -22.53 12.28
N THR A 51 31.85 -22.43 13.17
CA THR A 51 33.27 -22.38 12.83
C THR A 51 33.98 -23.62 13.37
N ALA A 52 35.05 -24.05 12.71
CA ALA A 52 35.98 -25.05 13.24
C ALA A 52 36.83 -24.53 14.42
N GLY A 53 36.90 -23.20 14.60
CA GLY A 53 37.60 -22.53 15.70
C GLY A 53 36.70 -22.19 16.91
N PRO A 54 37.18 -21.35 17.85
CA PRO A 54 36.39 -20.93 19.00
C PRO A 54 35.21 -20.04 18.58
N LYS A 55 34.05 -20.26 19.22
CA LYS A 55 32.82 -19.48 18.99
C LYS A 55 32.79 -18.13 19.69
N GLU A 56 33.57 -17.95 20.73
CA GLU A 56 33.68 -16.70 21.47
C GLU A 56 35.13 -16.54 21.90
N ILE A 57 35.60 -15.30 21.92
CA ILE A 57 36.91 -14.92 22.48
C ILE A 57 36.64 -13.74 23.40
N ASP A 58 37.09 -13.83 24.65
CA ASP A 58 36.84 -12.80 25.68
C ASP A 58 35.35 -12.43 25.83
N GLY A 59 34.43 -13.36 25.54
CA GLY A 59 32.97 -13.18 25.63
C GLY A 59 32.32 -12.54 24.40
N GLU A 60 33.08 -12.18 23.37
CA GLU A 60 32.54 -11.60 22.14
C GLU A 60 32.21 -12.69 21.09
N ASN A 61 30.99 -12.64 20.55
CA ASN A 61 30.63 -13.47 19.41
C ASN A 61 31.26 -12.92 18.14
N MET A 62 32.10 -13.75 17.51
CA MET A 62 32.83 -13.37 16.29
C MET A 62 32.33 -14.10 15.04
N LEU A 63 31.14 -14.74 15.08
CA LEU A 63 30.49 -15.31 13.89
C LEU A 63 29.91 -14.20 13.02
N VAL A 64 30.07 -14.37 11.70
CA VAL A 64 29.29 -13.65 10.70
C VAL A 64 28.17 -14.58 10.22
N SER A 65 27.01 -14.03 9.86
CA SER A 65 25.90 -14.83 9.35
C SER A 65 26.31 -15.57 8.07
N GLU A 66 25.89 -16.83 7.95
CA GLU A 66 26.13 -17.67 6.77
C GLU A 66 25.58 -17.00 5.49
N ILE A 67 24.44 -16.34 5.59
CA ILE A 67 23.79 -15.62 4.48
C ILE A 67 24.67 -14.45 4.01
N SER A 68 25.17 -13.62 4.93
CA SER A 68 26.03 -12.48 4.58
C SER A 68 27.33 -12.93 3.90
N LEU A 69 27.94 -14.02 4.41
CA LEU A 69 29.16 -14.58 3.83
C LEU A 69 28.91 -15.13 2.42
N ASN A 70 27.84 -15.91 2.23
CA ASN A 70 27.47 -16.46 0.92
C ASN A 70 27.15 -15.36 -0.09
N ASN A 71 26.39 -14.33 0.30
CA ASN A 71 26.04 -13.22 -0.58
C ASN A 71 27.29 -12.45 -1.02
N TYR A 72 28.16 -12.11 -0.07
CA TYR A 72 29.38 -11.38 -0.36
C TYR A 72 30.32 -12.18 -1.27
N TYR A 73 30.54 -13.46 -0.96
CA TYR A 73 31.42 -14.33 -1.74
C TYR A 73 30.92 -14.55 -3.15
N ASN A 74 29.61 -14.77 -3.34
CA ASN A 74 29.03 -14.98 -4.66
C ASN A 74 29.09 -13.71 -5.54
N ALA A 75 28.95 -12.53 -4.93
CA ALA A 75 29.10 -11.26 -5.64
C ALA A 75 30.57 -10.92 -5.97
N ASN A 76 31.51 -11.40 -5.16
CA ASN A 76 32.94 -11.10 -5.24
C ASN A 76 33.75 -12.40 -5.25
N ARG A 77 33.50 -13.27 -6.24
CA ARG A 77 34.16 -14.58 -6.35
C ARG A 77 35.65 -14.42 -6.64
N GLU A 78 36.40 -14.22 -5.57
CA GLU A 78 37.84 -13.99 -5.60
C GLU A 78 38.60 -15.27 -5.28
N LYS A 79 39.73 -15.46 -5.98
CA LYS A 79 40.65 -16.56 -5.70
C LYS A 79 41.23 -16.42 -4.29
N TYR A 80 41.73 -15.23 -3.96
CA TYR A 80 42.29 -14.95 -2.63
C TYR A 80 41.18 -14.62 -1.64
N LEU A 81 41.23 -15.27 -0.48
CA LEU A 81 40.23 -15.14 0.58
C LEU A 81 40.72 -14.25 1.73
N LEU A 82 42.01 -14.30 2.04
CA LEU A 82 42.62 -13.54 3.13
C LEU A 82 44.08 -13.21 2.82
N VAL A 83 44.48 -11.98 3.13
CA VAL A 83 45.88 -11.56 3.22
C VAL A 83 46.17 -11.01 4.61
N GLY A 84 47.16 -11.60 5.27
CA GLY A 84 47.67 -11.15 6.56
C GLY A 84 49.16 -10.82 6.51
N GLN A 85 49.65 -10.23 7.61
CA GLN A 85 51.05 -9.88 7.80
C GLN A 85 51.41 -10.02 9.27
N ASP A 86 52.66 -10.33 9.57
CA ASP A 86 53.20 -10.28 10.93
C ASP A 86 54.73 -10.18 10.89
N ASN A 87 55.31 -9.63 11.95
CA ASN A 87 56.77 -9.59 12.16
C ASN A 87 57.36 -10.99 12.41
N ASN A 88 56.52 -11.99 12.68
CA ASN A 88 56.89 -13.37 12.87
C ASN A 88 55.86 -14.30 12.21
N LEU A 89 56.09 -14.60 10.93
CA LEU A 89 55.20 -15.45 10.12
C LEU A 89 54.97 -16.84 10.75
N GLN A 90 56.02 -17.48 11.27
CA GLN A 90 55.88 -18.79 11.94
C GLN A 90 54.86 -18.73 13.08
N ASN A 91 54.89 -17.68 13.90
CA ASN A 91 53.99 -17.53 15.04
C ASN A 91 52.56 -17.21 14.63
N VAL A 92 52.34 -16.29 13.68
CA VAL A 92 50.97 -15.92 13.25
C VAL A 92 50.29 -17.08 12.53
N ILE A 93 51.00 -17.80 11.65
CA ILE A 93 50.47 -18.96 10.94
C ILE A 93 50.18 -20.10 11.94
N LYS A 94 51.06 -20.32 12.92
CA LYS A 94 50.79 -21.28 14.00
C LYS A 94 49.53 -20.91 14.78
N LYS A 95 49.36 -19.65 15.15
CA LYS A 95 48.16 -19.19 15.87
C LYS A 95 46.88 -19.33 15.03
N PHE A 96 46.98 -19.09 13.72
CA PHE A 96 45.87 -19.29 12.78
C PHE A 96 45.45 -20.77 12.73
N LEU A 97 46.41 -21.69 12.56
CA LEU A 97 46.14 -23.13 12.52
C LEU A 97 45.67 -23.70 13.87
N ASP A 98 46.18 -23.17 14.98
CA ASP A 98 45.77 -23.55 16.34
C ASP A 98 44.44 -22.91 16.78
N TYR A 99 43.81 -22.08 15.94
CA TYR A 99 42.62 -21.28 16.27
C TYR A 99 42.77 -20.35 17.48
N LYS A 100 44.00 -19.87 17.73
CA LYS A 100 44.34 -19.02 18.88
C LYS A 100 44.38 -17.53 18.54
N ASN A 101 44.21 -17.17 17.28
CA ASN A 101 44.20 -15.78 16.89
C ASN A 101 42.87 -15.11 17.26
N LYS A 102 42.92 -13.86 17.69
CA LYS A 102 41.75 -13.07 18.10
C LYS A 102 41.10 -12.32 16.94
N ASN A 103 41.60 -12.48 15.71
CA ASN A 103 41.16 -11.69 14.57
C ASN A 103 39.88 -12.25 13.92
N LYS A 104 38.83 -11.43 13.80
CA LYS A 104 37.56 -11.76 13.12
C LYS A 104 37.77 -12.18 11.66
N SER A 105 38.77 -11.61 10.99
CA SER A 105 39.15 -11.94 9.60
C SER A 105 39.45 -13.42 9.37
N GLU A 106 40.18 -14.03 10.30
CA GLU A 106 40.60 -15.43 10.18
C GLU A 106 39.46 -16.40 10.47
N ARG A 107 38.54 -15.98 11.34
CA ARG A 107 37.39 -16.79 11.70
C ARG A 107 36.36 -16.93 10.58
N ILE A 108 36.25 -15.94 9.71
CA ILE A 108 35.47 -16.06 8.46
C ILE A 108 35.98 -17.25 7.64
N ILE A 109 37.31 -17.42 7.57
CA ILE A 109 37.92 -18.56 6.87
C ILE A 109 37.59 -19.87 7.57
N TRP A 110 37.59 -19.90 8.90
CA TRP A 110 37.20 -21.08 9.68
C TRP A 110 35.70 -21.41 9.63
N GLN A 111 34.85 -20.56 9.02
CA GLN A 111 33.45 -20.86 8.73
C GLN A 111 33.28 -21.56 7.37
N ILE A 112 34.34 -21.71 6.59
CA ILE A 112 34.29 -22.45 5.32
C ILE A 112 34.27 -23.95 5.62
N ARG A 113 33.33 -24.68 5.02
CA ARG A 113 33.30 -26.15 5.07
C ARG A 113 34.57 -26.70 4.45
N ASN A 114 35.21 -27.64 5.15
CA ASN A 114 36.49 -28.24 4.75
C ASN A 114 37.60 -27.20 4.53
N PHE A 115 37.63 -26.12 5.34
CA PHE A 115 38.60 -25.04 5.16
C PHE A 115 40.06 -25.53 5.19
N GLU A 116 40.36 -26.66 5.83
CA GLU A 116 41.68 -27.29 5.87
C GLU A 116 42.23 -27.69 4.49
N GLU A 117 41.37 -27.75 3.47
CA GLU A 117 41.72 -27.98 2.06
C GLU A 117 42.15 -26.72 1.31
N LEU A 118 41.94 -25.52 1.88
CA LEU A 118 42.39 -24.26 1.29
C LEU A 118 43.92 -24.21 1.23
N TYR A 119 44.43 -23.40 0.30
CA TYR A 119 45.87 -23.16 0.20
C TYR A 119 46.31 -22.06 1.16
N LEU A 120 47.49 -22.25 1.75
CA LEU A 120 48.27 -21.22 2.41
C LEU A 120 49.64 -21.11 1.76
N GLY A 121 50.07 -19.88 1.56
CA GLY A 121 51.41 -19.52 1.09
C GLY A 121 51.86 -18.23 1.76
N TYR A 122 53.15 -17.98 1.75
CA TYR A 122 53.75 -16.81 2.39
C TYR A 122 54.95 -16.27 1.62
N HIS A 123 55.25 -15.00 1.86
CA HIS A 123 56.37 -14.28 1.27
C HIS A 123 57.06 -13.41 2.32
N TYR A 124 58.36 -13.59 2.50
CA TYR A 124 59.16 -12.80 3.45
C TYR A 124 59.40 -11.40 2.91
N SER A 125 59.22 -10.39 3.76
CA SER A 125 59.41 -8.99 3.39
C SER A 125 59.62 -8.15 4.65
N THR A 126 60.59 -7.24 4.61
CA THR A 126 60.91 -6.30 5.70
C THR A 126 59.99 -5.08 5.77
N ASP A 127 59.05 -4.95 4.82
CA ASP A 127 58.02 -3.89 4.76
C ASP A 127 56.62 -4.50 4.58
N SER A 128 56.34 -5.60 5.28
CA SER A 128 55.16 -6.45 5.05
C SER A 128 53.83 -5.71 5.18
N LEU A 129 53.69 -4.77 6.13
CA LEU A 129 52.48 -3.97 6.29
C LEU A 129 52.23 -3.06 5.08
N LYS A 130 53.27 -2.38 4.59
CA LYS A 130 53.19 -1.49 3.43
C LYS A 130 52.87 -2.29 2.17
N LYS A 131 53.55 -3.43 1.95
CA LYS A 131 53.28 -4.34 0.82
C LYS A 131 51.87 -4.93 0.89
N LYS A 132 51.37 -5.32 2.07
CA LYS A 132 49.99 -5.78 2.26
C LYS A 132 48.97 -4.73 1.84
N ASN A 133 49.14 -3.50 2.31
CA ASN A 133 48.21 -2.42 1.95
C ASN A 133 48.27 -2.13 0.44
N ALA A 134 49.46 -2.09 -0.14
CA ALA A 134 49.63 -1.90 -1.59
C ALA A 134 49.04 -3.05 -2.42
N PHE A 135 49.11 -4.29 -1.93
CA PHE A 135 48.48 -5.46 -2.54
C PHE A 135 46.96 -5.35 -2.47
N LEU A 136 46.39 -5.09 -1.28
CA LEU A 136 44.96 -4.90 -1.12
C LEU A 136 44.43 -3.74 -1.99
N ASP A 137 45.14 -2.62 -2.05
CA ASP A 137 44.74 -1.47 -2.86
C ASP A 137 44.87 -1.73 -4.37
N TYR A 138 45.75 -2.65 -4.79
CA TYR A 138 45.83 -3.10 -6.17
C TYR A 138 44.56 -3.85 -6.58
N PHE A 139 44.09 -4.78 -5.75
CA PHE A 139 42.88 -5.58 -6.02
C PHE A 139 41.56 -4.83 -5.74
N LYS A 140 41.56 -3.82 -4.85
CA LYS A 140 40.40 -2.94 -4.63
C LYS A 140 39.94 -2.14 -5.85
N LYS A 141 40.80 -1.96 -6.87
CA LYS A 141 40.46 -1.19 -8.08
C LYS A 141 39.31 -1.79 -8.89
N ASP A 142 39.04 -3.08 -8.70
CA ASP A 142 37.93 -3.81 -9.31
C ASP A 142 36.74 -4.00 -8.35
N ASN A 143 36.64 -3.16 -7.30
CA ASN A 143 35.60 -3.18 -6.27
C ASN A 143 35.55 -4.46 -5.40
N SER A 144 36.54 -5.35 -5.50
CA SER A 144 36.60 -6.57 -4.68
C SER A 144 37.54 -6.39 -3.47
N VAL A 145 37.03 -6.67 -2.28
CA VAL A 145 37.84 -6.87 -1.07
C VAL A 145 37.77 -8.35 -0.71
N PHE A 146 38.91 -9.00 -0.48
CA PHE A 146 38.91 -10.41 -0.08
C PHE A 146 38.08 -10.63 1.17
N ILE A 147 37.28 -11.69 1.20
CA ILE A 147 36.25 -11.88 2.21
C ILE A 147 36.78 -11.85 3.65
N GLY A 148 37.95 -12.44 3.91
CA GLY A 148 38.60 -12.39 5.22
C GLY A 148 39.13 -11.01 5.57
N ASN A 149 39.44 -10.15 4.59
CA ASN A 149 39.81 -8.76 4.82
C ASN A 149 38.61 -7.80 4.82
N HIS A 150 37.40 -8.29 4.54
CA HIS A 150 36.18 -7.50 4.59
C HIS A 150 35.71 -7.32 6.04
N HIS A 151 35.35 -6.09 6.39
CA HIS A 151 34.81 -5.76 7.70
C HIS A 151 33.30 -5.98 7.73
N PHE A 152 32.87 -7.21 8.00
CA PHE A 152 31.47 -7.49 8.32
C PHE A 152 31.14 -6.88 9.68
N LYS A 153 30.27 -5.87 9.73
CA LYS A 153 29.71 -5.43 11.00
C LYS A 153 28.84 -6.55 11.55
N SER A 154 28.79 -6.70 12.87
CA SER A 154 27.93 -7.70 13.55
C SER A 154 26.43 -7.56 13.25
N ASN A 155 26.04 -6.55 12.45
CA ASN A 155 24.68 -6.25 12.03
C ASN A 155 24.46 -6.35 10.50
N ASP A 156 25.44 -6.77 9.70
CA ASP A 156 25.32 -6.75 8.22
C ASP A 156 24.62 -8.01 7.65
N ALA A 157 23.60 -8.51 8.36
CA ALA A 157 22.70 -9.55 7.86
C ALA A 157 21.28 -8.99 7.97
N ILE A 158 20.80 -8.37 6.89
CA ILE A 158 19.68 -7.40 6.86
C ILE A 158 20.17 -6.07 7.47
N ALA A 159 19.84 -4.91 6.89
CA ALA A 159 20.02 -3.67 7.65
C ALA A 159 19.36 -3.88 9.03
N SER A 160 20.03 -3.49 10.12
CA SER A 160 19.45 -3.58 11.48
C SER A 160 18.06 -2.96 11.55
N TRP A 161 17.73 -2.14 10.56
CA TRP A 161 16.53 -1.35 10.46
C TRP A 161 15.94 -1.51 9.05
N SER A 162 14.68 -1.95 8.99
CA SER A 162 13.88 -2.11 7.78
C SER A 162 12.41 -2.03 8.18
N GLY A 163 11.53 -1.51 7.33
CA GLY A 163 10.09 -1.46 7.55
C GLY A 163 9.44 -2.83 7.70
N PHE A 164 10.14 -3.91 7.35
CA PHE A 164 9.68 -5.29 7.55
C PHE A 164 10.20 -5.95 8.82
N ASN A 165 11.21 -5.38 9.46
CA ASN A 165 11.77 -5.89 10.71
C ASN A 165 11.09 -5.27 11.94
N TYR A 166 11.39 -5.77 13.13
CA TYR A 166 10.71 -5.33 14.35
C TYR A 166 10.95 -3.85 14.67
N GLN A 167 12.18 -3.34 14.50
CA GLN A 167 12.52 -1.96 14.83
C GLN A 167 11.81 -0.98 13.89
N GLY A 168 11.81 -1.24 12.57
CA GLY A 168 11.10 -0.39 11.62
C GLY A 168 9.58 -0.44 11.81
N LYS A 169 8.99 -1.62 12.03
CA LYS A 169 7.54 -1.75 12.30
C LYS A 169 7.09 -1.01 13.54
N VAL A 170 7.83 -1.13 14.63
CA VAL A 170 7.51 -0.40 15.88
C VAL A 170 7.63 1.11 15.67
N THR A 171 8.61 1.55 14.88
CA THR A 171 8.77 2.97 14.53
C THR A 171 7.56 3.47 13.73
N ILE A 172 7.15 2.73 12.69
CA ILE A 172 5.93 3.01 11.91
C ILE A 172 4.71 3.11 12.84
N LEU A 173 4.52 2.11 13.71
CA LEU A 173 3.41 2.07 14.64
C LEU A 173 3.33 3.36 15.47
N LYS A 174 4.45 3.77 16.08
CA LYS A 174 4.49 4.95 16.93
C LYS A 174 4.28 6.24 16.13
N ILE A 175 4.79 6.33 14.90
CA ILE A 175 4.61 7.51 14.04
C ILE A 175 3.14 7.67 13.65
N ILE A 176 2.49 6.62 13.12
CA ILE A 176 1.08 6.71 12.71
C ILE A 176 0.18 6.97 13.92
N GLN A 177 0.45 6.32 15.06
CA GLN A 177 -0.26 6.61 16.31
C GLN A 177 -0.13 8.09 16.72
N HIS A 178 1.08 8.65 16.64
CA HIS A 178 1.31 10.04 17.00
C HIS A 178 0.65 11.00 16.01
N ILE A 179 0.68 10.71 14.71
CA ILE A 179 -0.07 11.46 13.69
C ILE A 179 -1.56 11.47 14.02
N ASN A 180 -2.14 10.31 14.37
CA ASN A 180 -3.55 10.21 14.75
C ASN A 180 -3.88 11.05 15.98
N GLN A 181 -2.99 11.08 16.98
CA GLN A 181 -3.13 11.94 18.17
C GLN A 181 -3.11 13.42 17.78
N LEU A 182 -2.13 13.84 16.98
CA LEU A 182 -1.99 15.22 16.51
C LEU A 182 -3.22 15.68 15.70
N ILE A 183 -3.75 14.85 14.81
CA ILE A 183 -4.97 15.16 14.06
C ILE A 183 -6.16 15.35 15.00
N LYS A 184 -6.29 14.51 16.04
CA LYS A 184 -7.39 14.57 17.01
C LYS A 184 -7.30 15.77 17.96
N GLU A 185 -6.09 16.14 18.39
CA GLU A 185 -5.86 17.15 19.43
C GLU A 185 -5.63 18.55 18.86
N ASP A 186 -4.79 18.68 17.83
CA ASP A 186 -4.27 19.97 17.32
C ASP A 186 -4.60 20.22 15.84
N GLY A 187 -5.18 19.24 15.14
CA GLY A 187 -5.45 19.29 13.70
C GLY A 187 -4.24 19.00 12.82
N ALA A 188 -4.47 18.76 11.53
CA ALA A 188 -3.45 18.25 10.59
C ALA A 188 -2.27 19.21 10.32
N GLU A 189 -2.44 20.51 10.54
CA GLU A 189 -1.40 21.54 10.38
C GLU A 189 -0.19 21.29 11.31
N SER A 190 -0.46 20.77 12.52
CA SER A 190 0.54 20.50 13.56
C SER A 190 1.59 19.47 13.15
N ILE A 191 1.26 18.58 12.22
CA ILE A 191 2.12 17.50 11.72
C ILE A 191 3.41 18.04 11.12
N SER A 192 3.38 19.25 10.55
CA SER A 192 4.52 19.91 9.89
C SER A 192 5.72 20.16 10.80
N SER A 193 5.48 20.35 12.10
CA SER A 193 6.51 20.59 13.10
C SER A 193 7.25 19.31 13.55
N TYR A 194 6.78 18.12 13.14
CA TYR A 194 7.30 16.85 13.64
C TYR A 194 8.13 16.09 12.61
N HIS A 195 9.21 15.48 13.09
CA HIS A 195 10.01 14.55 12.32
C HIS A 195 10.58 13.44 13.21
N VAL A 196 11.02 12.36 12.59
CA VAL A 196 11.69 11.24 13.26
C VAL A 196 13.14 11.15 12.78
N GLU A 197 14.07 11.00 13.71
CA GLU A 197 15.45 10.61 13.42
C GLU A 197 15.62 9.10 13.60
N LEU A 198 16.26 8.44 12.63
CA LEU A 198 16.49 7.00 12.60
C LEU A 198 17.97 6.66 12.75
N GLU A 199 18.30 5.62 13.52
CA GLU A 199 19.65 5.02 13.56
C GLU A 199 20.84 5.97 13.81
N LYS A 200 20.62 7.15 14.41
CA LYS A 200 21.67 8.13 14.70
C LYS A 200 21.90 8.30 16.20
N THR A 201 20.98 8.95 16.91
CA THR A 201 21.12 9.13 18.36
C THR A 201 20.67 7.89 19.13
N GLU A 202 19.47 7.41 18.81
CA GLU A 202 18.89 6.17 19.33
C GLU A 202 18.36 5.27 18.20
N ASP A 203 17.64 4.20 18.54
CA ASP A 203 17.00 3.36 17.51
C ASP A 203 16.02 4.22 16.69
N PHE A 204 15.27 5.11 17.36
CA PHE A 204 14.68 6.30 16.77
C PHE A 204 14.41 7.41 17.81
N VAL A 205 14.26 8.65 17.36
CA VAL A 205 13.93 9.82 18.19
C VAL A 205 12.87 10.66 17.50
N ILE A 206 11.85 11.11 18.23
CA ILE A 206 10.83 12.04 17.72
C ILE A 206 11.19 13.45 18.14
N TYR A 207 11.17 14.36 17.17
CA TYR A 207 11.46 15.77 17.34
C TYR A 207 10.22 16.62 17.06
N LYS A 208 10.14 17.76 17.75
CA LYS A 208 9.25 18.87 17.44
C LYS A 208 10.09 20.13 17.27
N ASP A 209 10.02 20.78 16.11
CA ASP A 209 10.78 22.00 15.79
C ASP A 209 12.29 21.85 16.12
N ASP A 210 12.88 20.71 15.72
CA ASP A 210 14.29 20.32 15.97
C ASP A 210 14.68 20.12 17.45
N VAL A 211 13.70 20.13 18.37
CA VAL A 211 13.89 19.78 19.78
C VAL A 211 13.50 18.31 20.00
N PRO A 212 14.38 17.46 20.58
CA PRO A 212 14.05 16.06 20.83
C PRO A 212 13.00 15.97 21.94
N MET A 213 11.89 15.30 21.63
CA MET A 213 10.74 15.14 22.53
C MET A 213 10.70 13.73 23.15
N GLU A 214 10.95 12.70 22.33
CA GLU A 214 10.86 11.32 22.76
C GLU A 214 12.03 10.49 22.19
N LEU A 215 12.75 9.77 23.05
CA LEU A 215 13.86 8.91 22.69
C LEU A 215 13.46 7.44 22.86
N TYR A 216 13.73 6.60 21.86
CA TYR A 216 13.28 5.21 21.85
C TYR A 216 14.41 4.21 21.67
N GLN A 217 14.44 3.21 22.55
CA GLN A 217 15.20 1.97 22.37
C GLN A 217 14.25 0.79 22.16
N VAL A 218 14.46 0.03 21.09
CA VAL A 218 13.61 -1.09 20.67
C VAL A 218 14.39 -2.40 20.78
N LYS A 219 13.84 -3.38 21.49
CA LYS A 219 14.55 -4.64 21.79
C LYS A 219 13.68 -5.87 21.53
N ALA A 220 14.07 -6.64 20.51
CA ALA A 220 13.45 -7.90 20.13
C ALA A 220 14.01 -9.12 20.90
N LYS A 221 14.26 -8.98 22.22
CA LYS A 221 14.84 -10.07 23.03
C LYS A 221 13.75 -11.03 23.51
N LEU A 222 13.57 -12.17 22.83
CA LEU A 222 12.49 -13.13 23.12
C LEU A 222 12.68 -13.96 24.40
N SER A 223 13.88 -13.99 24.98
CA SER A 223 14.21 -14.76 26.19
C SER A 223 14.55 -13.90 27.40
N SER A 224 14.41 -12.57 27.28
CA SER A 224 14.80 -11.61 28.31
C SER A 224 13.57 -11.02 29.00
N PHE A 225 13.21 -11.58 30.15
CA PHE A 225 12.00 -11.23 30.90
C PHE A 225 12.28 -10.36 32.14
N THR A 226 13.54 -9.96 32.35
CA THR A 226 13.98 -9.21 33.54
C THR A 226 14.55 -7.85 33.19
N ASN A 227 14.43 -6.89 34.11
CA ASN A 227 14.87 -5.52 33.91
C ASN A 227 16.39 -5.44 33.68
N SER A 228 17.15 -6.26 34.41
CA SER A 228 18.61 -6.38 34.28
C SER A 228 19.08 -6.74 32.87
N SER A 229 18.26 -7.47 32.11
CA SER A 229 18.56 -7.85 30.73
C SER A 229 18.53 -6.66 29.75
N TYR A 230 18.02 -5.51 30.18
CA TYR A 230 17.88 -4.29 29.39
C TYR A 230 18.72 -3.13 29.91
N LYS A 231 19.58 -3.36 30.91
CA LYS A 231 20.39 -2.32 31.56
C LYS A 231 21.14 -1.44 30.56
N ASP A 232 21.82 -2.03 29.58
CA ASP A 232 22.60 -1.26 28.59
C ASP A 232 21.71 -0.34 27.74
N ALA A 233 20.49 -0.78 27.41
CA ALA A 233 19.54 0.03 26.64
C ALA A 233 18.98 1.19 27.48
N ILE A 234 18.72 0.94 28.77
CA ILE A 234 18.27 1.96 29.73
C ILE A 234 19.38 2.99 29.96
N ASP A 235 20.60 2.54 30.23
CA ASP A 235 21.75 3.42 30.47
C ASP A 235 22.02 4.28 29.23
N LYS A 236 21.92 3.71 28.02
CA LYS A 236 22.09 4.45 26.76
C LYS A 236 21.05 5.57 26.60
N LEU A 237 19.76 5.28 26.85
CA LEU A 237 18.69 6.29 26.80
C LEU A 237 18.96 7.46 27.75
N ILE A 238 19.38 7.17 28.98
CA ILE A 238 19.66 8.19 29.99
C ILE A 238 20.85 9.06 29.58
N ILE A 239 21.92 8.43 29.07
CA ILE A 239 23.12 9.13 28.58
C ILE A 239 22.76 10.04 27.40
N ASN A 240 22.00 9.54 26.43
CA ASN A 240 21.66 10.28 25.22
C ASN A 240 20.59 11.37 25.44
N ARG A 241 19.71 11.21 26.43
CA ARG A 241 18.83 12.30 26.89
C ARG A 241 19.63 13.50 27.38
N GLY A 242 20.76 13.25 28.04
CA GLY A 242 21.63 14.30 28.56
C GLY A 242 20.89 15.26 29.49
N GLU A 243 21.02 16.57 29.21
CA GLU A 243 20.42 17.64 30.01
C GLU A 243 18.98 18.00 29.57
N ASN A 244 18.47 17.43 28.47
CA ASN A 244 17.10 17.69 28.02
C ASN A 244 16.10 16.91 28.86
N ILE A 245 15.79 17.42 30.05
CA ILE A 245 14.92 16.77 31.02
C ILE A 245 13.45 16.67 30.57
N ASP A 246 13.05 17.51 29.61
CA ASP A 246 11.72 17.51 29.03
C ASP A 246 11.52 16.35 28.04
N ALA A 247 12.62 15.78 27.52
CA ALA A 247 12.55 14.61 26.63
C ALA A 247 12.21 13.34 27.41
N THR A 248 11.19 12.61 26.95
CA THR A 248 10.79 11.33 27.55
C THR A 248 11.54 10.16 26.93
N CYS A 249 12.16 9.33 27.76
CA CYS A 249 12.83 8.11 27.32
C CYS A 249 11.88 6.90 27.37
N PHE A 250 11.87 6.11 26.31
CA PHE A 250 11.04 4.92 26.18
C PHE A 250 11.85 3.68 25.80
N LEU A 251 11.61 2.59 26.53
CA LEU A 251 12.01 1.25 26.13
C LEU A 251 10.81 0.51 25.53
N ILE A 252 11.02 -0.12 24.38
CA ILE A 252 10.05 -1.01 23.73
C ILE A 252 10.59 -2.43 23.75
N SER A 253 9.81 -3.34 24.34
CA SER A 253 10.15 -4.76 24.46
C SER A 253 9.17 -5.64 23.70
N ALA A 254 9.71 -6.68 23.05
CA ALA A 254 8.92 -7.73 22.39
C ALA A 254 8.26 -8.72 23.35
N VAL A 255 8.71 -8.76 24.61
CA VAL A 255 8.17 -9.62 25.68
C VAL A 255 7.90 -8.81 26.93
N GLU A 256 6.98 -9.29 27.76
CA GLU A 256 6.69 -8.67 29.06
C GLU A 256 7.93 -8.71 29.97
N ILE A 257 8.26 -7.56 30.55
CA ILE A 257 9.31 -7.46 31.59
C ILE A 257 8.63 -7.56 32.94
N LYS A 258 8.82 -8.70 33.61
CA LYS A 258 8.03 -9.11 34.79
C LYS A 258 8.35 -8.31 36.05
N ASP A 259 9.57 -7.84 36.16
CA ASP A 259 10.13 -7.12 37.32
C ASP A 259 10.36 -5.63 37.01
N TRP A 260 9.67 -5.08 36.01
CA TRP A 260 9.77 -3.66 35.70
C TRP A 260 9.33 -2.83 36.90
N ASN A 261 10.27 -2.12 37.51
CA ASN A 261 10.01 -1.18 38.59
C ASN A 261 10.63 0.18 38.27
N LEU A 262 9.92 1.25 38.63
CA LEU A 262 10.33 2.62 38.33
C LEU A 262 11.59 3.05 39.12
N GLU A 263 11.84 2.44 40.28
CA GLU A 263 13.02 2.74 41.11
C GLU A 263 14.34 2.34 40.44
N THR A 264 14.34 1.28 39.62
CA THR A 264 15.56 0.81 38.92
C THR A 264 15.70 1.36 37.50
N ALA A 265 14.63 1.85 36.87
CA ALA A 265 14.64 2.31 35.48
C ALA A 265 14.90 3.83 35.30
N LYS A 266 15.10 4.60 36.39
CA LYS A 266 15.60 6.00 36.40
C LYS A 266 15.11 6.86 35.22
N ASP A 267 13.82 7.18 35.22
CA ASP A 267 13.15 8.05 34.25
C ASP A 267 12.91 7.47 32.84
N VAL A 268 13.18 6.18 32.62
CA VAL A 268 12.76 5.48 31.40
C VAL A 268 11.36 4.87 31.59
N LYS A 269 10.48 5.05 30.61
CA LYS A 269 9.13 4.46 30.58
C LYS A 269 9.11 3.22 29.68
N LEU A 270 8.27 2.24 30.02
CA LEU A 270 7.91 1.20 29.05
C LEU A 270 6.81 1.72 28.13
N TYR A 271 7.08 1.67 26.83
CA TYR A 271 6.03 1.88 25.84
C TYR A 271 5.11 0.65 25.79
N LYS A 272 3.81 0.92 25.78
CA LYS A 272 2.75 -0.07 25.65
C LYS A 272 1.77 0.41 24.59
N TYR A 273 1.29 -0.52 23.78
CA TYR A 273 0.22 -0.23 22.84
C TYR A 273 -1.12 -0.65 23.47
N ALA A 274 -2.02 0.31 23.66
CA ALA A 274 -3.27 0.12 24.40
C ALA A 274 -3.03 -0.54 25.77
N SER A 275 -3.74 -1.63 26.09
CA SER A 275 -3.64 -2.36 27.36
C SER A 275 -2.60 -3.47 27.36
N GLU A 276 -1.79 -3.62 26.30
CA GLU A 276 -0.82 -4.71 26.17
C GLU A 276 0.38 -4.51 27.11
N LEU A 277 0.88 -5.61 27.66
CA LEU A 277 2.03 -5.60 28.58
C LEU A 277 3.38 -5.51 27.86
N ALA A 278 3.39 -5.82 26.56
CA ALA A 278 4.53 -5.72 25.67
C ALA A 278 4.08 -5.51 24.21
N VAL A 279 5.00 -5.07 23.35
CA VAL A 279 4.72 -4.90 21.92
C VAL A 279 5.22 -6.13 21.18
N GLU A 280 4.44 -7.21 21.24
CA GLU A 280 4.81 -8.50 20.67
C GLU A 280 5.05 -8.43 19.16
N MET A 281 6.16 -9.02 18.69
CA MET A 281 6.57 -8.97 17.27
C MET A 281 5.47 -9.40 16.30
N LYS A 282 4.67 -10.40 16.67
CA LYS A 282 3.59 -10.94 15.83
C LYS A 282 2.36 -10.02 15.75
N LYS A 283 2.14 -9.18 16.76
CA LYS A 283 0.98 -8.29 16.85
C LYS A 283 1.23 -6.92 16.20
N VAL A 284 2.49 -6.48 16.11
CA VAL A 284 2.84 -5.15 15.56
C VAL A 284 2.22 -4.86 14.19
N PRO A 285 2.24 -5.78 13.20
CA PRO A 285 1.58 -5.54 11.92
C PRO A 285 0.10 -5.22 12.05
N GLN A 286 -0.60 -5.93 12.94
CA GLN A 286 -2.03 -5.70 13.17
C GLN A 286 -2.27 -4.33 13.85
N PHE A 287 -1.42 -3.95 14.80
CA PHE A 287 -1.52 -2.63 15.45
C PHE A 287 -1.32 -1.50 14.45
N ILE A 288 -0.35 -1.62 13.53
CA ILE A 288 -0.14 -0.62 12.47
C ILE A 288 -1.39 -0.52 11.60
N LYS A 289 -1.98 -1.65 11.18
CA LYS A 289 -3.19 -1.67 10.36
C LYS A 289 -4.39 -1.01 11.07
N MET A 290 -4.52 -1.20 12.38
CA MET A 290 -5.54 -0.51 13.18
C MET A 290 -5.31 1.01 13.20
N GLU A 291 -4.08 1.47 13.43
CA GLU A 291 -3.76 2.90 13.40
C GLU A 291 -3.95 3.49 11.99
N LEU A 292 -3.72 2.72 10.92
CA LEU A 292 -4.01 3.16 9.55
C LEU A 292 -5.52 3.31 9.32
N GLN A 293 -6.34 2.39 9.82
CA GLN A 293 -7.80 2.52 9.76
C GLN A 293 -8.29 3.79 10.47
N ASP A 294 -7.73 4.06 11.66
CA ASP A 294 -8.00 5.28 12.42
C ASP A 294 -7.58 6.53 11.63
N TYR A 295 -6.40 6.51 11.00
CA TYR A 295 -5.92 7.61 10.16
C TYR A 295 -6.90 7.90 9.03
N PHE A 296 -7.27 6.88 8.24
CA PHE A 296 -8.18 7.09 7.11
C PHE A 296 -9.56 7.56 7.56
N THR A 297 -10.07 7.00 8.67
CA THR A 297 -11.33 7.46 9.27
C THR A 297 -11.26 8.93 9.66
N SER A 298 -10.13 9.39 10.21
CA SER A 298 -9.94 10.80 10.61
C SER A 298 -9.95 11.77 9.44
N ILE A 299 -9.56 11.33 8.24
CA ILE A 299 -9.62 12.12 7.00
C ILE A 299 -10.86 11.82 6.16
N SER A 300 -11.91 11.25 6.78
CA SER A 300 -13.20 10.91 6.13
C SER A 300 -13.09 9.93 4.95
N LYS A 301 -12.06 9.08 4.94
CA LYS A 301 -11.89 7.99 3.97
C LYS A 301 -12.16 6.64 4.64
N ASN A 302 -12.88 5.76 3.96
CA ASN A 302 -13.19 4.43 4.49
C ASN A 302 -12.60 3.35 3.57
N LEU A 303 -11.47 2.80 3.99
CA LEU A 303 -10.75 1.75 3.27
C LEU A 303 -11.11 0.37 3.80
N GLY A 304 -11.25 -0.59 2.88
CA GLY A 304 -11.43 -2.00 3.23
C GLY A 304 -10.14 -2.63 3.75
N LEU A 305 -10.25 -3.88 4.22
CA LEU A 305 -9.11 -4.61 4.81
C LEU A 305 -7.97 -4.82 3.80
N ILE A 306 -8.30 -5.05 2.52
CA ILE A 306 -7.31 -5.28 1.47
C ILE A 306 -6.54 -4.00 1.17
N GLU A 307 -7.24 -2.86 1.08
CA GLU A 307 -6.64 -1.56 0.85
C GLU A 307 -5.72 -1.17 2.01
N ILE A 308 -6.14 -1.43 3.26
CA ILE A 308 -5.30 -1.23 4.45
C ILE A 308 -4.03 -2.09 4.40
N ASP A 309 -4.13 -3.33 3.91
CA ASP A 309 -2.96 -4.20 3.72
C ASP A 309 -1.99 -3.63 2.68
N TYR A 310 -2.50 -3.04 1.59
CA TYR A 310 -1.66 -2.34 0.62
C TYR A 310 -0.99 -1.11 1.23
N MET A 311 -1.73 -0.26 1.96
CA MET A 311 -1.17 0.92 2.62
C MET A 311 -0.09 0.56 3.65
N TYR A 312 -0.30 -0.52 4.40
CA TYR A 312 0.69 -1.05 5.33
C TYR A 312 1.98 -1.45 4.60
N ASN A 313 1.87 -2.17 3.48
CA ASN A 313 3.04 -2.59 2.70
C ASN A 313 3.76 -1.38 2.09
N ASP A 314 3.02 -0.39 1.56
CA ASP A 314 3.58 0.84 1.00
C ASP A 314 4.39 1.63 2.05
N ILE A 315 3.89 1.74 3.29
CA ILE A 315 4.65 2.39 4.36
C ILE A 315 5.90 1.57 4.73
N CYS A 316 5.79 0.24 4.83
CA CYS A 316 6.96 -0.60 5.09
C CYS A 316 8.04 -0.41 4.01
N GLN A 317 7.64 -0.37 2.74
CA GLN A 317 8.54 -0.11 1.63
C GLN A 317 9.15 1.29 1.69
N PHE A 318 8.34 2.33 1.96
CA PHE A 318 8.83 3.70 2.09
C PHE A 318 9.94 3.83 3.14
N ILE A 319 9.76 3.15 4.27
CA ILE A 319 10.75 3.09 5.34
C ILE A 319 12.04 2.38 4.88
N ASP A 320 11.95 1.28 4.15
CA ASP A 320 13.11 0.61 3.56
C ASP A 320 13.87 1.50 2.58
N GLU A 321 13.16 2.22 1.71
CA GLU A 321 13.74 3.15 0.76
C GLU A 321 14.51 4.27 1.48
N LYS A 322 13.92 4.85 2.53
CA LYS A 322 14.58 5.89 3.34
C LYS A 322 15.85 5.39 4.01
N VAL A 323 15.88 4.15 4.48
CA VAL A 323 17.09 3.55 5.07
C VAL A 323 18.16 3.34 4.04
N ALA A 324 17.78 2.84 2.86
CA ALA A 324 18.69 2.68 1.74
C ALA A 324 19.29 4.04 1.32
N GLU A 325 18.51 5.12 1.30
CA GLU A 325 18.99 6.49 1.07
C GLU A 325 20.01 6.94 2.14
N ILE A 326 19.72 6.70 3.43
CA ILE A 326 20.62 7.00 4.55
C ILE A 326 21.95 6.24 4.40
N HIS A 327 21.92 5.00 3.91
CA HIS A 327 23.09 4.14 3.82
C HIS A 327 23.89 4.34 2.51
N SER A 328 23.26 4.86 1.45
CA SER A 328 23.91 5.07 0.13
C SER A 328 24.66 6.39 -0.02
N THR A 329 24.38 7.41 0.81
CA THR A 329 24.98 8.75 0.68
C THR A 329 26.39 8.86 1.31
N GLN A 330 27.43 8.98 0.47
CA GLN A 330 28.85 9.08 0.87
C GLN A 330 29.28 10.45 1.49
N GLY A 331 28.38 11.31 1.98
CA GLY A 331 28.81 12.63 2.49
C GLY A 331 27.87 13.42 3.41
N LYS A 332 26.55 13.26 3.29
CA LYS A 332 25.57 13.85 4.24
C LYS A 332 24.40 12.91 4.40
N LYS A 333 24.48 12.01 5.38
CA LYS A 333 23.40 11.11 5.73
C LYS A 333 22.26 11.91 6.36
N ASN A 334 21.11 11.95 5.70
CA ASN A 334 19.91 12.57 6.26
C ASN A 334 19.11 11.51 7.03
N TYR A 335 19.34 11.41 8.34
CA TYR A 335 18.67 10.45 9.22
C TYR A 335 17.23 10.86 9.58
N SER A 336 16.76 12.01 9.10
CA SER A 336 15.47 12.59 9.46
C SER A 336 14.42 12.33 8.38
N ILE A 337 13.24 11.86 8.79
CA ILE A 337 12.04 11.74 7.97
C ILE A 337 10.93 12.61 8.58
N LYS A 338 10.36 13.52 7.79
CA LYS A 338 9.28 14.38 8.28
C LYS A 338 7.96 13.61 8.35
N TYR A 339 7.11 13.91 9.33
CA TYR A 339 5.79 13.27 9.43
C TYR A 339 4.92 13.56 8.20
N GLN A 340 5.06 14.76 7.60
CA GLN A 340 4.37 15.11 6.36
C GLN A 340 4.70 14.17 5.20
N GLU A 341 5.89 13.56 5.16
CA GLU A 341 6.23 12.59 4.11
C GLU A 341 5.35 11.33 4.21
N PHE A 342 5.01 10.89 5.43
CA PHE A 342 4.09 9.77 5.64
C PHE A 342 2.66 10.12 5.20
N THR A 343 2.15 11.29 5.60
CA THR A 343 0.80 11.68 5.23
C THR A 343 0.67 11.94 3.73
N HIS A 344 1.70 12.53 3.09
CA HIS A 344 1.74 12.69 1.64
C HIS A 344 1.76 11.34 0.91
N LEU A 345 2.56 10.37 1.38
CA LEU A 345 2.57 9.02 0.84
C LEU A 345 1.18 8.39 0.90
N LEU A 346 0.56 8.37 2.08
CA LEU A 346 -0.75 7.76 2.31
C LEU A 346 -1.85 8.42 1.46
N ASN A 347 -1.89 9.75 1.43
CA ASN A 347 -2.88 10.49 0.65
C ASN A 347 -2.71 10.24 -0.86
N ARG A 348 -1.47 10.28 -1.38
CA ARG A 348 -1.18 9.97 -2.79
C ARG A 348 -1.60 8.55 -3.14
N LYS A 349 -1.22 7.56 -2.33
CA LYS A 349 -1.54 6.15 -2.57
C LYS A 349 -3.03 5.87 -2.54
N THR A 350 -3.76 6.61 -1.72
CA THR A 350 -5.22 6.50 -1.68
C THR A 350 -5.87 7.06 -2.94
N SER A 351 -5.39 8.21 -3.45
CA SER A 351 -5.87 8.74 -4.73
C SER A 351 -5.57 7.79 -5.90
N GLU A 352 -4.38 7.16 -5.92
CA GLU A 352 -4.05 6.13 -6.91
C GLU A 352 -5.00 4.91 -6.83
N LEU A 353 -5.42 4.51 -5.62
CA LEU A 353 -6.39 3.43 -5.45
C LEU A 353 -7.79 3.82 -5.93
N GLU A 354 -8.24 5.05 -5.65
CA GLU A 354 -9.53 5.59 -6.10
C GLU A 354 -9.58 5.59 -7.64
N GLU A 355 -8.56 6.13 -8.32
CA GLU A 355 -8.47 6.14 -9.79
C GLU A 355 -8.49 4.73 -10.40
N ASN A 356 -7.81 3.76 -9.76
CA ASN A 356 -7.79 2.37 -10.21
C ASN A 356 -9.11 1.64 -10.01
N ILE A 357 -9.86 1.95 -8.95
CA ILE A 357 -11.19 1.40 -8.72
C ILE A 357 -12.15 1.94 -9.77
N ASP A 358 -12.12 3.24 -10.05
CA ASP A 358 -12.95 3.87 -11.08
C ASP A 358 -12.69 3.25 -12.47
N ALA A 359 -11.42 3.03 -12.82
CA ALA A 359 -11.06 2.34 -14.05
C ALA A 359 -11.61 0.91 -14.12
N LYS A 360 -11.52 0.14 -13.02
CA LYS A 360 -12.06 -1.23 -12.95
C LYS A 360 -13.59 -1.27 -13.01
N ILE A 361 -14.26 -0.28 -12.42
CA ILE A 361 -15.71 -0.16 -12.51
C ILE A 361 -16.10 0.15 -13.95
N LYS A 362 -15.42 1.08 -14.62
CA LYS A 362 -15.64 1.41 -16.03
C LYS A 362 -15.47 0.19 -16.94
N GLU A 363 -14.43 -0.61 -16.72
CA GLU A 363 -14.21 -1.85 -17.48
C GLU A 363 -15.35 -2.85 -17.26
N LYS A 364 -15.76 -3.09 -16.01
CA LYS A 364 -16.89 -3.99 -15.71
C LYS A 364 -18.21 -3.52 -16.30
N VAL A 365 -18.43 -2.21 -16.32
CA VAL A 365 -19.59 -1.60 -16.97
C VAL A 365 -19.53 -1.87 -18.46
N TYR A 366 -18.38 -1.68 -19.09
CA TYR A 366 -18.17 -1.97 -20.50
C TYR A 366 -18.42 -3.45 -20.85
N ASP A 367 -17.92 -4.38 -20.04
CA ASP A 367 -18.17 -5.82 -20.20
C ASP A 367 -19.66 -6.14 -20.11
N PHE A 368 -20.35 -5.59 -19.09
CA PHE A 368 -21.80 -5.74 -18.91
C PHE A 368 -22.60 -5.25 -20.13
N ILE A 369 -22.24 -4.09 -20.68
CA ILE A 369 -22.92 -3.54 -21.86
C ILE A 369 -22.65 -4.39 -23.10
N SER A 370 -21.43 -4.91 -23.22
CA SER A 370 -21.01 -5.66 -24.40
C SER A 370 -21.67 -7.04 -24.48
N GLU A 371 -21.82 -7.72 -23.34
CA GLU A 371 -22.36 -9.08 -23.28
C GLU A 371 -23.83 -9.10 -22.84
N ASP A 372 -24.12 -8.71 -21.60
CA ASP A 372 -25.45 -8.89 -20.99
C ASP A 372 -26.52 -7.99 -21.63
N PHE A 373 -26.19 -6.73 -21.93
CA PHE A 373 -27.17 -5.79 -22.50
C PHE A 373 -27.57 -6.16 -23.94
N ASN A 374 -26.60 -6.60 -24.75
CA ASN A 374 -26.88 -7.08 -26.11
C ASN A 374 -27.73 -8.34 -26.09
N GLU A 375 -27.40 -9.30 -25.22
CA GLU A 375 -28.19 -10.50 -25.02
C GLU A 375 -29.61 -10.16 -24.58
N GLU A 376 -29.78 -9.16 -23.71
CA GLU A 376 -31.10 -8.76 -23.24
C GLU A 376 -31.95 -8.06 -24.31
N ILE A 377 -31.36 -7.24 -25.17
CA ILE A 377 -32.04 -6.69 -26.35
C ILE A 377 -32.49 -7.82 -27.27
N ASP A 378 -31.60 -8.77 -27.57
CA ASP A 378 -31.90 -9.88 -28.47
C ASP A 378 -33.04 -10.75 -27.90
N ASN A 379 -32.97 -11.12 -26.61
CA ASN A 379 -34.03 -11.82 -25.89
C ASN A 379 -35.36 -11.04 -25.90
N PHE A 380 -35.31 -9.73 -25.66
CA PHE A 380 -36.51 -8.89 -25.68
C PHE A 380 -37.13 -8.81 -27.08
N CYS A 381 -36.32 -8.75 -28.13
CA CYS A 381 -36.79 -8.75 -29.51
C CYS A 381 -37.43 -10.09 -29.90
N GLU A 382 -36.85 -11.21 -29.45
CA GLU A 382 -37.47 -12.54 -29.59
C GLU A 382 -38.81 -12.62 -28.85
N ASP A 383 -38.86 -12.18 -27.59
CA ASP A 383 -40.08 -12.14 -26.78
C ASP A 383 -41.16 -11.24 -27.42
N CYS A 384 -40.77 -10.11 -28.00
CA CYS A 384 -41.66 -9.21 -28.73
C CYS A 384 -42.28 -9.89 -29.96
N LEU A 385 -41.46 -10.60 -30.75
CA LEU A 385 -41.92 -11.32 -31.94
C LEU A 385 -42.84 -12.49 -31.58
N ILE A 386 -42.58 -13.19 -30.48
CA ILE A 386 -43.36 -14.37 -30.05
C ILE A 386 -44.69 -13.96 -29.41
N ASN A 387 -44.67 -12.97 -28.51
CA ASN A 387 -45.82 -12.60 -27.70
C ASN A 387 -46.69 -11.50 -28.33
N ASP A 388 -46.36 -11.08 -29.56
CA ASP A 388 -47.02 -9.99 -30.26
C ASP A 388 -47.18 -8.75 -29.36
N LEU A 389 -46.11 -8.44 -28.59
CA LEU A 389 -46.10 -7.30 -27.68
C LEU A 389 -46.33 -5.99 -28.44
N ASN A 390 -46.08 -6.00 -29.77
CA ASN A 390 -46.43 -4.92 -30.66
C ASN A 390 -46.68 -5.38 -32.12
N PRO A 391 -47.93 -5.71 -32.51
CA PRO A 391 -48.26 -6.16 -33.87
C PRO A 391 -48.03 -5.12 -34.97
N ASN A 392 -47.90 -3.84 -34.58
CA ASN A 392 -47.88 -2.70 -35.49
C ASN A 392 -46.48 -2.08 -35.63
N ILE A 393 -45.41 -2.70 -35.10
CA ILE A 393 -44.02 -2.24 -35.29
C ILE A 393 -43.30 -3.17 -36.24
N HIS A 394 -42.83 -2.61 -37.35
CA HIS A 394 -41.77 -3.24 -38.12
C HIS A 394 -40.43 -3.00 -37.39
N CYS A 395 -39.63 -4.06 -37.16
CA CYS A 395 -38.33 -3.93 -36.50
C CYS A 395 -37.39 -2.89 -37.17
N SER A 396 -37.64 -2.54 -38.44
CA SER A 396 -36.94 -1.50 -39.18
C SER A 396 -37.22 -0.07 -38.68
N GLU A 397 -38.33 0.15 -37.99
CA GLU A 397 -38.77 1.45 -37.44
C GLU A 397 -38.73 1.46 -35.90
N CYS A 398 -38.19 0.40 -35.29
CA CYS A 398 -38.08 0.28 -33.84
C CYS A 398 -36.89 1.08 -33.31
N ALA A 399 -37.13 1.96 -32.34
CA ALA A 399 -36.10 2.75 -31.67
C ALA A 399 -35.09 1.92 -30.84
N LEU A 400 -35.35 0.63 -30.60
CA LEU A 400 -34.41 -0.26 -29.90
C LEU A 400 -33.10 -0.48 -30.67
N ASN A 401 -33.14 -0.52 -32.00
CA ASN A 401 -31.91 -0.71 -32.81
C ASN A 401 -31.01 0.54 -32.76
N PRO A 402 -31.51 1.77 -33.00
CA PRO A 402 -30.74 2.98 -32.74
C PRO A 402 -30.27 3.11 -31.29
N LEU A 403 -31.06 2.67 -30.30
CA LEU A 403 -30.63 2.63 -28.91
C LEU A 403 -29.42 1.71 -28.74
N ARG A 404 -29.46 0.49 -29.31
CA ARG A 404 -28.35 -0.48 -29.29
C ARG A 404 -27.05 0.13 -29.82
N ASP A 405 -27.11 0.83 -30.94
CA ASP A 405 -25.92 1.44 -31.58
C ASP A 405 -25.35 2.62 -30.79
N ASN A 406 -26.22 3.42 -30.17
CA ASN A 406 -25.81 4.62 -29.46
C ASN A 406 -25.39 4.35 -28.01
N ILE A 407 -25.83 3.23 -27.43
CA ILE A 407 -25.55 2.96 -26.02
C ILE A 407 -24.06 2.80 -25.77
N MET A 408 -23.31 2.19 -26.70
CA MET A 408 -21.86 2.05 -26.62
C MET A 408 -21.10 3.39 -26.55
N GLN A 409 -21.75 4.47 -26.98
CA GLN A 409 -21.20 5.82 -26.96
C GLN A 409 -21.72 6.63 -25.76
N MET A 410 -22.53 6.01 -24.89
CA MET A 410 -23.16 6.68 -23.77
C MET A 410 -22.26 6.74 -22.53
N ASN A 411 -22.34 7.83 -21.77
CA ASN A 411 -21.84 7.87 -20.38
C ASN A 411 -22.74 7.05 -19.43
N PHE A 412 -22.55 5.73 -19.42
CA PHE A 412 -23.31 4.80 -18.58
C PHE A 412 -23.16 5.03 -17.08
N GLU A 413 -21.99 5.49 -16.65
CA GLU A 413 -21.75 5.84 -15.25
C GLU A 413 -22.74 6.93 -14.82
N ARG A 414 -22.83 8.01 -15.59
CA ARG A 414 -23.75 9.13 -15.32
C ARG A 414 -25.21 8.73 -15.47
N TYR A 415 -25.55 7.96 -16.50
CA TYR A 415 -26.93 7.50 -16.70
C TYR A 415 -27.40 6.54 -15.59
N SER A 416 -26.53 5.64 -15.11
CA SER A 416 -26.87 4.72 -14.02
C SER A 416 -27.20 5.44 -12.70
N GLN A 417 -26.56 6.58 -12.44
CA GLN A 417 -26.89 7.44 -11.29
C GLN A 417 -28.29 8.05 -11.40
N ILE A 418 -28.73 8.36 -12.62
CA ILE A 418 -30.08 8.90 -12.89
C ILE A 418 -31.12 7.78 -12.79
N LEU A 419 -30.84 6.61 -13.37
CA LEU A 419 -31.71 5.44 -13.35
C LEU A 419 -32.08 5.03 -11.91
N ARG A 420 -31.10 4.99 -11.00
CA ARG A 420 -31.33 4.60 -9.58
C ARG A 420 -30.83 5.63 -8.57
N PHE A 421 -31.34 6.86 -8.68
CA PHE A 421 -30.96 7.97 -7.80
C PHE A 421 -31.20 7.76 -6.29
N HIS A 422 -32.04 6.79 -5.90
CA HIS A 422 -32.38 6.50 -4.50
C HIS A 422 -31.31 5.63 -3.79
N GLU A 423 -30.40 5.00 -4.53
CA GLU A 423 -29.30 4.19 -3.97
C GLU A 423 -28.10 5.09 -3.60
N ASN A 424 -28.26 5.86 -2.52
CA ASN A 424 -27.22 6.75 -2.02
C ASN A 424 -26.17 5.96 -1.20
N LYS A 425 -25.12 5.42 -1.84
CA LYS A 425 -23.95 4.85 -1.13
C LYS A 425 -22.64 5.13 -1.86
N SER A 426 -21.57 5.28 -1.06
CA SER A 426 -20.19 5.51 -1.44
C SER A 426 -19.72 4.71 -2.66
N LEU A 427 -18.71 5.23 -3.37
CA LEU A 427 -18.01 4.64 -4.54
C LEU A 427 -17.73 3.12 -4.45
N SER A 428 -17.60 2.55 -3.24
CA SER A 428 -17.41 1.11 -3.02
C SER A 428 -18.68 0.24 -3.09
N GLY A 429 -19.87 0.84 -3.15
CA GLY A 429 -21.17 0.13 -3.04
C GLY A 429 -22.11 0.32 -4.23
N PHE A 430 -21.87 1.32 -5.08
CA PHE A 430 -22.64 1.51 -6.31
C PHE A 430 -22.11 0.59 -7.40
N SER A 431 -22.92 -0.38 -7.81
CA SER A 431 -22.64 -1.19 -8.99
C SER A 431 -23.64 -0.77 -10.05
N PRO A 432 -23.19 -0.14 -11.15
CA PRO A 432 -24.07 0.14 -12.30
C PRO A 432 -24.80 -1.11 -12.79
N MET A 433 -24.23 -2.32 -12.57
CA MET A 433 -24.87 -3.60 -12.87
C MET A 433 -26.15 -3.85 -12.05
N LYS A 434 -26.27 -3.30 -10.83
CA LYS A 434 -27.52 -3.37 -10.06
C LYS A 434 -28.56 -2.41 -10.61
N ALA A 435 -28.14 -1.23 -11.07
CA ALA A 435 -29.04 -0.24 -11.64
C ALA A 435 -29.70 -0.73 -12.95
N LEU A 436 -29.02 -1.62 -13.66
CA LEU A 436 -29.42 -2.18 -14.95
C LEU A 436 -29.70 -3.68 -14.86
N ASP A 437 -30.42 -4.15 -13.83
CA ASP A 437 -30.85 -5.55 -13.82
C ASP A 437 -31.80 -5.85 -14.99
N ARG A 438 -31.97 -7.15 -15.28
CA ARG A 438 -32.77 -7.64 -16.40
C ARG A 438 -34.17 -7.03 -16.46
N ASP A 439 -34.83 -6.94 -15.32
CA ASP A 439 -36.20 -6.42 -15.25
C ASP A 439 -36.24 -4.91 -15.49
N SER A 440 -35.22 -4.18 -15.03
CA SER A 440 -35.05 -2.74 -15.27
C SER A 440 -34.81 -2.46 -16.76
N LEU A 441 -33.93 -3.24 -17.40
CA LEU A 441 -33.68 -3.16 -18.83
C LEU A 441 -34.94 -3.42 -19.65
N ARG A 442 -35.71 -4.45 -19.30
CA ARG A 442 -36.98 -4.77 -19.97
C ARG A 442 -37.99 -3.62 -19.87
N ARG A 443 -38.10 -2.97 -18.71
CA ARG A 443 -38.97 -1.78 -18.54
C ARG A 443 -38.52 -0.62 -19.41
N LEU A 444 -37.22 -0.34 -19.41
CA LEU A 444 -36.62 0.68 -20.27
C LEU A 444 -36.92 0.40 -21.75
N PHE A 445 -36.74 -0.83 -22.21
CA PHE A 445 -36.97 -1.22 -23.61
C PHE A 445 -38.43 -1.09 -24.02
N LEU A 446 -39.38 -1.34 -23.13
CA LEU A 446 -40.81 -1.11 -23.38
C LEU A 446 -41.09 0.37 -23.68
N GLU A 447 -40.51 1.31 -22.92
CA GLU A 447 -40.69 2.75 -23.17
C GLU A 447 -40.16 3.14 -24.56
N PHE A 448 -38.95 2.67 -24.92
CA PHE A 448 -38.34 2.97 -26.22
C PHE A 448 -39.05 2.32 -27.40
N MET A 449 -39.60 1.11 -27.24
CA MET A 449 -40.26 0.40 -28.32
C MET A 449 -41.42 1.22 -28.92
N HIS A 450 -42.11 2.05 -28.13
CA HIS A 450 -43.25 2.82 -28.62
C HIS A 450 -42.88 4.18 -29.25
N VAL A 451 -41.59 4.49 -29.38
CA VAL A 451 -41.10 5.76 -29.94
C VAL A 451 -40.77 5.61 -31.42
N ASP A 452 -41.24 6.52 -32.28
CA ASP A 452 -40.79 6.64 -33.68
C ASP A 452 -39.32 7.09 -33.71
N ILE A 453 -38.49 6.47 -34.56
CA ILE A 453 -37.08 6.82 -34.78
C ILE A 453 -36.88 8.34 -34.97
N LYS A 454 -37.81 9.06 -35.62
CA LYS A 454 -37.70 10.52 -35.81
C LYS A 454 -37.75 11.31 -34.49
N SER A 455 -38.38 10.75 -33.47
CA SER A 455 -38.48 11.31 -32.13
C SER A 455 -37.32 10.88 -31.21
N LEU A 456 -36.40 10.06 -31.71
CA LEU A 456 -35.27 9.58 -30.93
C LEU A 456 -34.01 10.42 -31.23
N ALA A 457 -33.81 11.47 -30.43
CA ALA A 457 -32.53 12.20 -30.38
C ALA A 457 -31.75 11.77 -29.14
N LEU A 458 -30.86 10.78 -29.30
CA LEU A 458 -30.01 10.31 -28.21
C LEU A 458 -28.87 11.29 -27.96
N TYR A 459 -28.77 11.77 -26.73
CA TYR A 459 -27.65 12.57 -26.28
C TYR A 459 -26.61 11.61 -25.69
N LEU A 460 -25.38 11.68 -26.18
CA LEU A 460 -24.32 10.75 -25.78
C LEU A 460 -24.05 10.75 -24.26
N ASP A 461 -24.45 11.79 -23.54
CA ASP A 461 -24.29 11.81 -22.08
C ASP A 461 -25.43 11.13 -21.31
N HIS A 462 -26.60 10.91 -21.93
CA HIS A 462 -27.83 10.48 -21.27
C HIS A 462 -28.87 9.95 -22.27
N ASN A 463 -29.47 8.79 -21.98
CA ASN A 463 -30.53 8.21 -22.82
C ASN A 463 -31.81 9.07 -22.76
N LEU A 464 -32.00 9.92 -23.76
CA LEU A 464 -33.14 10.81 -23.88
C LEU A 464 -34.05 10.44 -25.05
N ILE A 465 -35.36 10.55 -24.81
CA ILE A 465 -36.41 10.54 -25.83
C ILE A 465 -36.81 12.00 -26.11
N SER A 466 -36.99 12.37 -27.38
CA SER A 466 -37.35 13.74 -27.79
C SER A 466 -38.71 13.78 -28.49
N LEU A 467 -39.76 14.17 -27.77
CA LEU A 467 -41.11 14.31 -28.34
C LEU A 467 -41.44 15.79 -28.48
N GLU A 468 -41.69 16.28 -29.70
CA GLU A 468 -42.25 17.63 -29.93
C GLU A 468 -41.55 18.75 -29.12
N ASP A 469 -40.22 18.73 -29.10
CA ASP A 469 -39.30 19.62 -28.35
C ASP A 469 -39.11 19.33 -26.84
N GLU A 470 -39.82 18.36 -26.27
CA GLU A 470 -39.63 17.87 -24.90
C GLU A 470 -38.62 16.73 -24.82
N LYS A 471 -37.69 16.85 -23.87
CA LYS A 471 -36.66 15.85 -23.61
C LYS A 471 -37.06 15.04 -22.38
N ILE A 472 -37.36 13.77 -22.59
CA ILE A 472 -37.80 12.80 -21.60
C ILE A 472 -36.64 11.86 -21.28
N ILE A 473 -36.37 11.64 -19.98
CA ILE A 473 -35.38 10.70 -19.47
C ILE A 473 -36.14 9.50 -18.88
N PRO A 474 -36.04 8.31 -19.48
CA PRO A 474 -36.51 7.09 -18.85
C PRO A 474 -35.79 6.83 -17.53
N THR A 475 -36.52 6.48 -16.46
CA THR A 475 -35.91 6.16 -15.16
C THR A 475 -36.55 4.92 -14.52
N GLU A 476 -35.92 4.36 -13.48
CA GLU A 476 -36.49 3.28 -12.66
C GLU A 476 -37.25 3.81 -11.42
N MET A 477 -37.66 5.08 -11.43
CA MET A 477 -38.49 5.65 -10.36
C MET A 477 -39.74 4.81 -10.13
N ASN A 478 -39.93 4.34 -8.90
CA ASN A 478 -41.14 3.65 -8.47
C ASN A 478 -41.65 4.26 -7.15
N PHE A 479 -42.87 4.79 -7.21
CA PHE A 479 -43.56 5.46 -6.12
C PHE A 479 -44.86 4.74 -5.72
N GLU A 480 -45.08 3.49 -6.15
CA GLU A 480 -46.28 2.69 -5.85
C GLU A 480 -46.62 2.59 -4.36
N TYR A 481 -45.58 2.54 -3.50
CA TYR A 481 -45.72 2.33 -2.06
C TYR A 481 -45.10 3.46 -1.22
N SER A 482 -44.74 4.58 -1.84
CA SER A 482 -44.00 5.67 -1.19
C SER A 482 -44.92 6.67 -0.50
N TYR A 483 -44.58 7.05 0.73
CA TYR A 483 -45.23 8.14 1.46
C TYR A 483 -44.65 9.52 1.04
N ASP A 484 -45.43 10.60 1.15
CA ASP A 484 -45.05 11.97 0.71
C ASP A 484 -43.70 12.46 1.27
N SER A 485 -43.37 12.11 2.52
CA SER A 485 -42.09 12.46 3.15
C SER A 485 -40.89 11.77 2.49
N SER A 486 -41.09 10.58 1.92
CA SER A 486 -40.05 9.84 1.21
C SER A 486 -39.82 10.40 -0.19
N LEU A 487 -40.87 10.89 -0.86
CA LEU A 487 -40.81 11.56 -2.16
C LEU A 487 -40.09 12.91 -2.07
N SER A 488 -40.47 13.74 -1.09
CA SER A 488 -39.84 15.05 -0.88
C SER A 488 -38.34 14.92 -0.61
N ARG A 489 -37.96 13.95 0.23
CA ARG A 489 -36.54 13.62 0.49
C ARG A 489 -35.81 13.12 -0.76
N ALA A 490 -36.47 12.31 -1.58
CA ALA A 490 -35.92 11.82 -2.85
C ALA A 490 -35.59 12.98 -3.79
N PHE A 491 -36.51 13.94 -3.96
CA PHE A 491 -36.29 15.10 -4.82
C PHE A 491 -35.23 16.06 -4.29
N GLU A 492 -35.18 16.30 -2.97
CA GLU A 492 -34.10 17.07 -2.36
C GLU A 492 -32.72 16.45 -2.63
N ILE A 493 -32.61 15.12 -2.59
CA ILE A 493 -31.36 14.42 -2.90
C ILE A 493 -30.95 14.65 -4.36
N MET A 494 -31.92 14.62 -5.29
CA MET A 494 -31.64 14.86 -6.72
C MET A 494 -31.18 16.30 -6.96
N GLN A 495 -31.82 17.28 -6.32
CA GLN A 495 -31.45 18.70 -6.49
C GLN A 495 -30.10 19.04 -5.86
N LYS A 496 -29.75 18.41 -4.74
CA LYS A 496 -28.45 18.61 -4.06
C LYS A 496 -27.29 17.88 -4.74
N ASN A 497 -27.57 17.00 -5.70
CA ASN A 497 -26.54 16.24 -6.39
C ASN A 497 -26.19 16.91 -7.73
N ASP A 498 -25.12 17.71 -7.74
CA ASP A 498 -24.65 18.47 -8.90
C ASP A 498 -24.46 17.59 -10.16
N SER A 499 -24.01 16.34 -10.02
CA SER A 499 -23.77 15.45 -11.18
C SER A 499 -25.06 15.05 -11.90
N VAL A 500 -26.16 14.96 -11.15
CA VAL A 500 -27.51 14.56 -11.60
C VAL A 500 -28.33 15.79 -11.97
N HIS A 501 -28.30 16.84 -11.15
CA HIS A 501 -29.09 18.06 -11.31
C HIS A 501 -28.89 18.70 -12.70
N ASP A 502 -27.64 18.85 -13.14
CA ASP A 502 -27.30 19.42 -14.45
C ASP A 502 -27.92 18.67 -15.64
N VAL A 503 -28.18 17.36 -15.46
CA VAL A 503 -28.75 16.51 -16.51
C VAL A 503 -30.27 16.59 -16.52
N ILE A 504 -30.90 16.58 -15.35
CA ILE A 504 -32.36 16.51 -15.22
C ILE A 504 -33.04 17.88 -15.34
N SER A 505 -32.31 18.98 -15.13
CA SER A 505 -32.85 20.33 -15.17
C SER A 505 -33.56 20.64 -16.49
N GLY A 506 -34.82 21.07 -16.40
CA GLY A 506 -35.69 21.37 -17.53
C GLY A 506 -36.08 20.14 -18.38
N LYS A 507 -35.94 18.92 -17.84
CA LYS A 507 -36.31 17.65 -18.49
C LYS A 507 -37.52 17.02 -17.82
N ILE A 508 -38.05 15.97 -18.44
CA ILE A 508 -39.14 15.16 -17.91
C ILE A 508 -38.59 13.79 -17.53
N LEU A 509 -38.85 13.31 -16.33
CA LEU A 509 -38.42 11.98 -15.85
C LEU A 509 -39.60 11.02 -15.84
N THR A 510 -39.43 9.79 -16.29
CA THR A 510 -40.50 8.77 -16.19
C THR A 510 -40.50 8.12 -14.81
N ALA A 511 -41.68 7.87 -14.25
CA ALA A 511 -41.83 7.23 -12.95
C ALA A 511 -43.08 6.34 -12.91
N LYS A 512 -43.09 5.33 -12.04
CA LYS A 512 -44.28 4.51 -11.78
C LYS A 512 -45.03 5.04 -10.55
N PHE A 513 -46.32 5.27 -10.68
CA PHE A 513 -47.19 5.62 -9.56
C PHE A 513 -48.16 4.47 -9.23
N GLY A 514 -48.58 4.37 -7.95
CA GLY A 514 -49.59 3.40 -7.53
C GLY A 514 -51.01 3.98 -7.60
N ASP A 515 -52.03 3.15 -7.38
CA ASP A 515 -53.47 3.50 -7.45
C ASP A 515 -53.89 4.69 -6.56
N ARG A 516 -53.09 5.05 -5.54
CA ARG A 516 -53.32 6.20 -4.65
C ARG A 516 -52.51 7.46 -5.01
N GLY A 517 -51.57 7.36 -5.94
CA GLY A 517 -50.66 8.42 -6.37
C GLY A 517 -51.19 9.31 -7.48
N GLN A 518 -52.33 8.95 -8.09
CA GLN A 518 -52.89 9.64 -9.25
C GLN A 518 -53.34 11.09 -9.01
N ILE A 519 -53.47 11.57 -7.76
CA ILE A 519 -54.26 12.79 -7.49
C ILE A 519 -53.53 13.88 -6.66
N ALA A 520 -52.44 13.59 -5.95
CA ALA A 520 -51.90 14.56 -4.98
C ALA A 520 -50.89 15.59 -5.52
N TYR A 521 -50.34 15.40 -6.73
CA TYR A 521 -49.30 16.28 -7.29
C TYR A 521 -49.77 17.16 -8.46
N LEU A 522 -51.09 17.36 -8.57
CA LEU A 522 -51.72 18.13 -9.65
C LEU A 522 -51.57 19.65 -9.51
N GLU A 523 -51.18 20.19 -8.36
CA GLU A 523 -51.18 21.66 -8.16
C GLU A 523 -49.80 22.35 -8.28
N ASN A 524 -48.72 21.65 -8.64
CA ASN A 524 -47.46 22.29 -9.03
C ASN A 524 -46.74 21.52 -10.16
N LEU A 525 -47.37 21.48 -11.34
CA LEU A 525 -46.80 21.15 -12.66
C LEU A 525 -46.10 19.79 -12.81
N ILE A 526 -46.86 18.71 -12.60
CA ILE A 526 -46.76 17.52 -13.46
C ILE A 526 -47.43 17.88 -14.78
N THR A 527 -46.68 18.25 -15.82
CA THR A 527 -47.29 18.47 -17.14
C THR A 527 -47.61 17.12 -17.77
N ALA A 528 -48.87 16.72 -17.68
CA ALA A 528 -49.49 16.02 -18.79
C ALA A 528 -49.55 17.00 -19.97
N PHE A 529 -48.81 16.76 -21.04
CA PHE A 529 -48.97 17.53 -22.29
C PHE A 529 -50.00 16.86 -23.20
N PRO A 530 -50.80 17.58 -24.01
CA PRO A 530 -51.38 18.92 -23.86
C PRO A 530 -52.88 18.88 -23.46
N GLU A 531 -53.42 20.05 -23.19
CA GLU A 531 -54.60 20.41 -22.39
C GLU A 531 -56.01 20.10 -22.96
N ASP A 532 -56.16 19.31 -24.03
CA ASP A 532 -57.42 19.35 -24.80
C ASP A 532 -58.47 18.23 -24.55
N GLU A 533 -58.24 17.26 -23.65
CA GLU A 533 -59.23 16.17 -23.43
C GLU A 533 -59.50 15.81 -21.96
N MET A 534 -59.71 16.80 -21.08
CA MET A 534 -60.21 16.56 -19.70
C MET A 534 -61.63 17.08 -19.44
N ASP A 535 -62.54 16.94 -20.41
CA ASP A 535 -63.99 17.19 -20.21
C ASP A 535 -64.81 15.92 -19.88
N ILE A 536 -64.15 14.80 -19.59
CA ILE A 536 -64.85 13.56 -19.22
C ILE A 536 -64.21 12.99 -17.96
N LEU A 537 -64.65 13.46 -16.79
CA LEU A 537 -64.76 12.68 -15.54
C LEU A 537 -65.37 13.51 -14.39
N GLU A 538 -66.32 14.40 -14.67
CA GLU A 538 -67.25 14.89 -13.64
C GLU A 538 -68.44 13.93 -13.50
N SER A 539 -68.22 12.78 -12.86
CA SER A 539 -69.25 12.15 -12.03
C SER A 539 -68.72 10.91 -11.34
N THR A 540 -68.32 11.08 -10.09
CA THR A 540 -68.88 10.41 -8.91
C THR A 540 -67.84 10.25 -7.80
N SER A 541 -68.30 10.51 -6.57
CA SER A 541 -67.67 10.18 -5.29
C SER A 541 -66.53 11.07 -4.76
N SER A 542 -66.95 12.12 -4.06
CA SER A 542 -66.51 12.44 -2.69
C SER A 542 -65.14 11.94 -2.23
N ARG A 543 -64.12 12.80 -2.30
CA ARG A 543 -63.07 12.99 -1.28
C ARG A 543 -62.17 14.18 -1.66
N LYS A 544 -62.50 15.37 -1.15
CA LYS A 544 -61.56 16.49 -1.06
C LYS A 544 -60.51 16.13 -0.01
N TYR A 545 -59.26 15.89 -0.43
CA TYR A 545 -58.12 15.88 0.48
C TYR A 545 -57.26 17.11 0.20
N ALA A 546 -57.11 17.93 1.23
CA ALA A 546 -56.25 19.10 1.27
C ALA A 546 -54.81 18.65 1.55
N TYR A 547 -53.85 19.00 0.70
CA TYR A 547 -52.42 18.83 0.98
C TYR A 547 -51.62 19.93 0.27
N LYS A 548 -51.21 20.96 1.00
CA LYS A 548 -50.57 22.16 0.44
C LYS A 548 -49.17 22.50 1.00
N ASP A 549 -48.60 21.73 1.92
CA ASP A 549 -47.51 22.29 2.76
C ASP A 549 -46.22 21.44 2.91
N SER A 550 -45.78 20.62 1.93
CA SER A 550 -44.49 19.89 2.08
C SER A 550 -43.49 19.94 0.92
N ILE A 551 -43.77 20.66 -0.17
CA ILE A 551 -42.78 20.91 -1.22
C ILE A 551 -42.86 22.40 -1.57
N SER A 552 -42.16 23.22 -0.77
CA SER A 552 -42.11 24.68 -0.95
C SER A 552 -41.09 25.13 -2.00
N GLU A 553 -40.32 24.21 -2.59
CA GLU A 553 -39.35 24.52 -3.65
C GLU A 553 -39.85 23.96 -4.98
N LYS A 554 -39.96 24.86 -5.97
CA LYS A 554 -40.37 24.51 -7.33
C LYS A 554 -39.28 23.61 -7.94
N LEU A 555 -39.64 22.38 -8.27
CA LEU A 555 -38.75 21.49 -9.02
C LEU A 555 -38.45 22.13 -10.38
N ASP A 556 -37.20 22.06 -10.81
CA ASP A 556 -36.73 22.55 -12.11
C ASP A 556 -36.82 21.47 -13.20
N PHE A 557 -37.25 20.26 -12.84
CA PHE A 557 -37.59 19.16 -13.73
C PHE A 557 -39.05 18.72 -13.51
N LYS A 558 -39.56 17.92 -14.45
CA LYS A 558 -40.92 17.38 -14.45
C LYS A 558 -40.89 15.86 -14.30
N ILE A 559 -42.02 15.27 -13.90
CA ILE A 559 -42.17 13.82 -13.81
C ILE A 559 -43.44 13.44 -14.57
N ILE A 560 -43.40 12.34 -15.31
CA ILE A 560 -44.55 11.76 -16.00
C ILE A 560 -44.74 10.32 -15.55
N ASP A 561 -45.99 9.88 -15.45
CA ASP A 561 -46.28 8.46 -15.22
C ASP A 561 -45.87 7.64 -16.44
N ARG A 562 -45.15 6.54 -16.18
CA ARG A 562 -44.59 5.67 -17.22
C ARG A 562 -45.67 5.01 -18.06
N GLU A 563 -46.73 4.48 -17.44
CA GLU A 563 -47.80 3.81 -18.17
C GLU A 563 -48.59 4.82 -19.02
N MET A 564 -48.85 6.01 -18.48
CA MET A 564 -49.47 7.10 -19.25
C MET A 564 -48.62 7.53 -20.45
N LEU A 565 -47.29 7.64 -20.28
CA LEU A 565 -46.39 7.92 -21.40
C LEU A 565 -46.46 6.83 -22.46
N ILE A 566 -46.42 5.56 -22.06
CA ILE A 566 -46.51 4.41 -22.97
C ILE A 566 -47.85 4.41 -23.72
N GLU A 567 -48.97 4.65 -23.04
CA GLU A 567 -50.30 4.75 -23.67
C GLU A 567 -50.34 5.89 -24.71
N LYS A 568 -49.86 7.08 -24.36
CA LYS A 568 -49.79 8.19 -25.31
C LYS A 568 -48.87 7.93 -26.49
N LEU A 569 -47.72 7.30 -26.26
CA LEU A 569 -46.81 6.89 -27.34
C LEU A 569 -47.49 5.89 -28.29
N LYS A 570 -48.34 5.00 -27.76
CA LYS A 570 -49.17 4.10 -28.58
C LYS A 570 -50.23 4.89 -29.38
N GLU A 571 -50.95 5.81 -28.75
CA GLU A 571 -51.99 6.62 -29.40
C GLU A 571 -51.44 7.52 -30.51
N GLN A 572 -50.34 8.25 -30.25
CA GLN A 572 -49.67 9.09 -31.26
C GLN A 572 -49.20 8.29 -32.47
N LYS A 573 -48.90 7.00 -32.27
CA LYS A 573 -48.45 6.08 -33.29
C LYS A 573 -49.62 5.51 -34.10
N ASP A 574 -50.70 5.10 -33.45
CA ASP A 574 -51.89 4.52 -34.11
C ASP A 574 -52.75 5.60 -34.83
N GLY A 575 -52.60 6.88 -34.47
CA GLY A 575 -53.27 8.02 -35.10
C GLY A 575 -52.55 8.64 -36.31
N LYS A 576 -51.40 8.10 -36.74
CA LYS A 576 -50.60 8.60 -37.89
C LYS A 576 -50.69 7.74 -39.14
#